data_AF-A0A922WLG2-F1
#
_entry.id   AF-A0A922WLG2-F1
#
_cell.length_a   1.000
_cell.length_b   1.000
_cell.length_c   1.000
_cell.angle_alpha   90.00
_cell.angle_beta   90.00
_cell.angle_gamma   90.00
#
_symmetry.space_group_name_H-M   'P 1'
#
loop_
_entity.id
_entity.type
_entity.pdbx_description
1 polymer ?
#
loop_
_entity_poly.entity_id
_entity_poly.type
_entity_poly.pdbx_seq_one_letter_code
_entity_poly.pdbx_strand_id
1 'polypeptide(L)'
;MQYYRPNPEYAAKKVKYQQEWREKQSPEALTWLLKHVIDNGMSVAEVNQALGTEGETAGDHVEKYKKGGNYLVTDDGYRWGPDSNSRVIILFFRNNQLVNFDPHEIQ
;
A
#
# COMPACT_ATOMS: atom_id res chain seq x y z
N MET A 1 9.51 19.57 -22.81
CA MET A 1 8.79 18.29 -22.63
C MET A 1 9.80 17.23 -22.26
N GLN A 2 9.87 16.88 -20.98
CA GLN A 2 10.79 15.86 -20.49
C GLN A 2 10.14 14.50 -20.80
N TYR A 3 10.69 13.78 -21.77
CA TYR A 3 10.22 12.42 -22.08
C TYR A 3 10.46 11.55 -20.85
N TYR A 4 9.39 11.20 -20.14
CA TYR A 4 9.44 10.20 -19.07
C TYR A 4 9.76 8.87 -19.74
N ARG A 5 11.05 8.54 -19.84
CA ARG A 5 11.46 7.18 -20.22
C ARG A 5 11.10 6.31 -19.03
N PRO A 6 10.16 5.35 -19.16
CA PRO A 6 9.90 4.41 -18.08
C PRO A 6 11.22 3.74 -17.74
N ASN A 7 11.68 3.87 -16.50
CA ASN A 7 12.91 3.23 -16.06
C ASN A 7 12.68 1.72 -16.05
N PRO A 8 13.26 0.96 -17.01
CA PRO A 8 12.97 -0.46 -17.13
C PRO A 8 13.44 -1.25 -15.90
N GLU A 9 14.47 -0.76 -15.21
CA GLU A 9 14.98 -1.37 -13.98
C GLU A 9 13.97 -1.22 -12.83
N TYR A 10 13.28 -0.09 -12.77
CA TYR A 10 12.24 0.13 -11.77
C TYR A 10 11.03 -0.78 -12.02
N ALA A 11 10.59 -0.89 -13.27
CA ALA A 11 9.49 -1.79 -13.64
C ALA A 11 9.82 -3.26 -13.34
N ALA A 12 11.03 -3.72 -13.67
CA ALA A 12 11.49 -5.07 -13.36
C ALA A 12 11.56 -5.32 -11.84
N LYS A 13 12.05 -4.35 -11.05
CA LYS A 13 12.04 -4.44 -9.59
C LYS A 13 10.63 -4.53 -9.03
N LYS A 14 9.70 -3.70 -9.51
CA LYS A 14 8.29 -3.76 -9.10
C LYS A 14 7.71 -5.16 -9.32
N VAL A 15 7.86 -5.71 -10.52
CA VAL A 15 7.34 -7.07 -10.84
C VAL A 15 7.95 -8.13 -9.92
N LYS A 16 9.26 -8.07 -9.68
CA LYS A 16 9.94 -8.99 -8.77
C LYS A 16 9.35 -8.95 -7.35
N TYR A 17 9.20 -7.75 -6.78
CA TYR A 17 8.67 -7.61 -5.42
C TYR A 17 7.18 -7.94 -5.34
N GLN A 18 6.39 -7.64 -6.37
CA GLN A 18 4.99 -8.10 -6.44
C GLN A 18 4.91 -9.63 -6.42
N GLN A 19 5.78 -10.32 -7.16
CA GLN A 19 5.82 -11.78 -7.17
C GLN A 19 6.24 -12.34 -5.81
N GLU A 20 7.29 -11.79 -5.18
CA GLU A 20 7.72 -12.21 -3.85
C GLU A 20 6.64 -11.97 -2.78
N TRP A 21 5.93 -10.86 -2.86
CA TRP A 21 4.78 -10.57 -1.99
C TRP A 21 3.66 -11.59 -2.19
N ARG A 22 3.28 -11.87 -3.45
CA ARG A 22 2.20 -12.79 -3.76
C ARG A 22 2.50 -14.25 -3.37
N GLU A 23 3.72 -14.71 -3.59
CA GLU A 23 4.10 -16.12 -3.39
C GLU A 23 4.53 -16.42 -1.95
N LYS A 24 5.24 -15.49 -1.32
CA LYS A 24 5.91 -15.72 -0.03
C LYS A 24 5.41 -14.80 1.07
N GLN A 25 4.58 -13.81 0.72
CA GLN A 25 4.17 -12.76 1.65
C GLN A 25 5.39 -12.11 2.32
N SER A 26 6.46 -11.86 1.54
CA SER A 26 7.72 -11.33 2.06
C SER A 26 7.55 -9.92 2.66
N PRO A 27 7.96 -9.69 3.92
CA PRO A 27 7.94 -8.39 4.57
C PRO A 27 8.78 -7.36 3.83
N GLU A 28 9.95 -7.76 3.32
CA GLU A 28 10.86 -6.89 2.56
C GLU A 28 10.21 -6.46 1.25
N ALA A 29 9.52 -7.39 0.58
CA ALA A 29 8.81 -7.09 -0.65
C ALA A 29 7.68 -6.10 -0.43
N LEU A 30 6.87 -6.32 0.61
CA LEU A 30 5.82 -5.38 1.00
C LEU A 30 6.37 -4.00 1.37
N THR A 31 7.42 -3.94 2.20
CA THR A 31 8.06 -2.68 2.59
C THR A 31 8.60 -1.93 1.37
N TRP A 32 9.23 -2.64 0.43
CA TRP A 32 9.74 -2.00 -0.79
C TRP A 32 8.61 -1.42 -1.65
N LEU A 33 7.53 -2.19 -1.87
CA LEU A 33 6.37 -1.76 -2.65
C LEU A 33 5.70 -0.54 -2.03
N LEU A 34 5.49 -0.55 -0.71
CA LEU A 34 4.93 0.59 0.02
C LEU A 34 5.79 1.84 -0.13
N LYS A 35 7.11 1.72 0.00
CA LYS A 35 8.02 2.88 -0.05
C LYS A 35 8.22 3.48 -1.43
N HIS A 36 8.09 2.68 -2.48
CA HIS A 36 8.49 3.10 -3.82
C HIS A 36 7.35 3.20 -4.81
N VAL A 37 6.26 2.46 -4.60
CA VAL A 37 5.16 2.31 -5.57
C VAL A 37 3.87 2.94 -5.07
N ILE A 38 3.62 2.94 -3.75
CA ILE A 38 2.40 3.49 -3.18
C ILE A 38 2.59 4.98 -2.88
N ASP A 39 1.58 5.78 -3.22
CA ASP A 39 1.58 7.22 -2.96
C ASP A 39 0.16 7.70 -2.66
N ASN A 40 0.05 8.82 -1.93
CA ASN A 40 -1.23 9.48 -1.68
C ASN A 40 -1.94 9.83 -2.99
N GLY A 41 -3.27 9.79 -2.97
CA GLY A 41 -4.10 10.01 -4.16
C GLY A 41 -4.42 8.74 -4.94
N MET A 42 -3.68 7.63 -4.74
CA MET A 42 -3.98 6.35 -5.38
C MET A 42 -5.32 5.78 -4.89
N SER A 43 -6.13 5.28 -5.81
CA SER A 43 -7.34 4.53 -5.48
C SER A 43 -7.02 3.14 -4.93
N VAL A 44 -8.01 2.52 -4.29
CA VAL A 44 -7.88 1.13 -3.80
C VAL A 44 -7.50 0.18 -4.95
N ALA A 45 -8.08 0.39 -6.13
CA ALA A 45 -7.76 -0.40 -7.32
C ALA A 45 -6.31 -0.21 -7.79
N GLU A 46 -5.79 1.02 -7.76
CA GLU A 46 -4.39 1.31 -8.10
C GLU A 46 -3.44 0.72 -7.07
N VAL A 47 -3.77 0.77 -5.78
CA VAL A 47 -2.99 0.12 -4.72
C VAL A 47 -3.00 -1.41 -4.91
N ASN A 48 -4.16 -2.02 -5.20
CA ASN A 48 -4.25 -3.45 -5.50
C ASN A 48 -3.37 -3.84 -6.69
N GLN A 49 -3.41 -3.05 -7.77
CA GLN A 49 -2.56 -3.26 -8.93
C GLN A 49 -1.07 -3.05 -8.60
N ALA A 50 -0.75 -2.09 -7.75
CA ALA A 50 0.61 -1.79 -7.31
C ALA A 50 1.20 -2.88 -6.42
N LEU A 51 0.41 -3.48 -5.54
CA LEU A 51 0.84 -4.59 -4.69
C LEU A 51 0.75 -5.95 -5.40
N GLY A 52 -0.08 -6.06 -6.45
CA GLY A 52 -0.34 -7.32 -7.14
C GLY A 52 -1.26 -8.26 -6.36
N THR A 53 -1.93 -7.74 -5.32
CA THR A 53 -2.82 -8.47 -4.43
C THR A 53 -4.00 -7.58 -4.05
N GLU A 54 -5.19 -8.15 -4.00
CA GLU A 54 -6.38 -7.43 -3.55
C GLU A 54 -6.37 -7.22 -2.03
N GLY A 55 -6.69 -6.00 -1.61
CA GLY A 55 -6.91 -5.68 -0.20
C GLY A 55 -8.35 -5.98 0.21
N GLU A 56 -8.52 -6.28 1.49
CA GLU A 56 -9.83 -6.51 2.10
C GLU A 56 -10.27 -5.28 2.89
N THR A 57 -11.58 -5.10 3.10
CA THR A 57 -12.07 -4.11 4.06
C THR A 57 -11.53 -4.46 5.45
N ALA A 58 -10.94 -3.48 6.15
CA ALA A 58 -10.35 -3.70 7.46
C ALA A 58 -11.37 -4.04 8.57
N GLY A 59 -12.67 -3.85 8.28
CA GLY A 59 -13.78 -4.22 9.15
C GLY A 59 -14.00 -3.24 10.30
N ASP A 60 -14.80 -3.68 11.27
CA ASP A 60 -15.18 -2.87 12.42
C ASP A 60 -13.97 -2.48 13.28
N HIS A 61 -14.04 -1.29 13.88
CA HIS A 61 -12.98 -0.71 14.71
C HIS A 61 -11.68 -0.36 13.97
N VAL A 62 -11.66 -0.25 12.65
CA VAL A 62 -10.46 0.22 11.92
C VAL A 62 -10.00 1.61 12.35
N GLU A 63 -10.92 2.42 12.88
CA GLU A 63 -10.64 3.74 13.44
C GLU A 63 -9.55 3.73 14.52
N LYS A 64 -9.36 2.63 15.25
CA LYS A 64 -8.29 2.51 16.27
C LYS A 64 -6.87 2.60 15.66
N TYR A 65 -6.74 2.37 14.35
CA TYR A 65 -5.48 2.48 13.61
C TYR A 65 -5.26 3.87 13.02
N LYS A 66 -6.26 4.77 13.08
CA LYS A 66 -6.12 6.17 12.70
C LYS A 66 -5.33 6.90 13.79
N LYS A 67 -4.00 6.86 13.69
CA LYS A 67 -3.11 7.58 14.60
C LYS A 67 -2.78 8.95 14.00
N GLY A 68 -3.26 10.03 14.63
CA GLY A 68 -2.99 11.41 14.22
C GLY A 68 -4.22 12.19 13.75
N GLY A 69 -4.09 13.52 13.64
CA GLY A 69 -5.21 14.45 13.46
C GLY A 69 -5.78 14.58 12.04
N ASN A 70 -5.20 13.91 11.03
CA ASN A 70 -5.57 14.13 9.62
C ASN A 70 -6.53 13.08 9.05
N TYR A 71 -6.82 12.01 9.81
CA TYR A 71 -7.79 10.99 9.43
C TYR A 71 -9.20 11.36 9.89
N LEU A 72 -10.19 11.17 9.03
CA LEU A 72 -11.60 11.38 9.34
C LEU A 72 -12.26 10.05 9.68
N VAL A 73 -13.31 10.08 10.51
CA VAL A 73 -14.13 8.89 10.84
C VAL A 73 -14.66 8.23 9.55
N THR A 74 -15.04 9.04 8.58
CA THR A 74 -15.56 8.61 7.27
C THR A 74 -14.52 8.02 6.31
N ASP A 75 -13.23 8.05 6.65
CA ASP A 75 -12.20 7.44 5.80
C ASP A 75 -12.30 5.90 5.86
N ASP A 76 -12.36 5.27 4.69
CA ASP A 76 -12.48 3.82 4.53
C ASP A 76 -11.12 3.15 4.74
N GLY A 77 -11.08 2.13 5.60
CA GLY A 77 -9.86 1.38 5.87
C GLY A 77 -9.80 0.07 5.09
N TYR A 78 -8.70 -0.15 4.38
CA TYR A 78 -8.40 -1.41 3.69
C TYR A 78 -7.12 -2.02 4.24
N ARG A 79 -7.06 -3.35 4.27
CA ARG A 79 -5.92 -4.11 4.80
C ARG A 79 -5.31 -5.04 3.76
N TRP A 80 -4.00 -5.20 3.85
CA TRP A 80 -3.20 -6.17 3.09
C TRP A 80 -2.35 -7.01 4.04
N GLY A 81 -2.19 -8.29 3.70
CA GLY A 81 -1.46 -9.27 4.50
C GLY A 81 -2.41 -10.24 5.23
N PRO A 82 -1.94 -10.92 6.29
CA PRO A 82 -0.64 -10.73 6.94
C PRO A 82 0.57 -11.09 6.06
N ASP A 83 1.71 -10.48 6.33
CA ASP A 83 3.00 -10.94 5.82
C ASP A 83 3.53 -12.17 6.58
N SER A 84 4.66 -12.75 6.16
CA SER A 84 5.26 -13.92 6.83
C SER A 84 5.67 -13.65 8.29
N ASN A 85 5.76 -12.37 8.70
CA ASN A 85 6.02 -11.94 10.07
C ASN A 85 4.72 -11.57 10.81
N SER A 86 3.55 -11.95 10.27
CA SER A 86 2.23 -11.62 10.81
C SER A 86 1.91 -10.11 10.84
N ARG A 87 2.64 -9.28 10.09
CA ARG A 87 2.35 -7.84 9.98
C ARG A 87 1.21 -7.64 8.99
N VAL A 88 0.23 -6.85 9.40
CA VAL A 88 -0.89 -6.40 8.56
C VAL A 88 -0.71 -4.91 8.31
N ILE A 89 -0.85 -4.49 7.06
CA ILE A 89 -0.80 -3.09 6.67
C ILE A 89 -2.23 -2.61 6.46
N ILE A 90 -2.57 -1.48 7.07
CA ILE A 90 -3.87 -0.83 6.92
C ILE A 90 -3.63 0.54 6.30
N LEU A 91 -4.30 0.80 5.19
CA LEU A 91 -4.28 2.08 4.50
C LEU A 91 -5.69 2.68 4.53
N PHE A 92 -5.76 4.01 4.60
CA PHE A 92 -7.02 4.73 4.69
C PHE A 92 -7.28 5.54 3.43
N PHE A 93 -8.53 5.53 3.00
CA PHE A 93 -8.95 6.16 1.76
C PHE A 93 -10.08 7.14 2.03
N ARG A 94 -10.00 8.31 1.40
CA ARG A 94 -11.05 9.32 1.39
C ARG A 94 -11.52 9.52 -0.03
N ASN A 95 -12.82 9.39 -0.27
CA ASN A 95 -13.38 9.47 -1.64
C ASN A 95 -12.65 8.55 -2.62
N ASN A 96 -12.33 7.31 -2.20
CA ASN A 96 -11.56 6.34 -2.97
C ASN A 96 -10.13 6.81 -3.36
N GLN A 97 -9.49 7.63 -2.53
CA GLN A 97 -8.10 8.06 -2.71
C GLN A 97 -7.30 7.87 -1.43
N LEU A 98 -6.09 7.34 -1.53
CA LEU A 98 -5.19 7.11 -0.40
C LEU A 98 -4.85 8.45 0.25
N VAL A 99 -5.01 8.53 1.57
CA VAL A 99 -4.74 9.74 2.35
C VAL A 99 -3.82 9.47 3.52
N ASN A 100 -2.99 10.47 3.85
CA ASN A 100 -2.08 10.49 5.00
C ASN A 100 -1.13 9.29 5.07
N PHE A 101 -0.84 8.65 3.93
CA PHE A 101 0.18 7.63 3.84
C PHE A 101 1.57 8.28 3.86
N ASP A 102 2.42 7.85 4.79
CA ASP A 102 3.82 8.25 4.85
C ASP A 102 4.72 7.00 4.67
N PRO A 103 5.45 6.88 3.54
CA PRO A 103 6.36 5.77 3.31
C PRO A 103 7.55 5.74 4.28
N HIS A 104 7.89 6.87 4.93
CA HIS A 104 9.00 6.93 5.89
C HIS A 104 8.66 6.27 7.23
N GLU A 105 7.38 6.17 7.58
CA GLU A 105 6.92 5.47 8.79
C GLU A 105 6.98 3.94 8.66
N ILE A 106 7.15 3.43 7.43
CA ILE A 106 7.24 1.99 7.17
C ILE A 106 8.61 1.48 7.63
N GLN A 107 8.62 0.63 8.65
CA GLN A 107 9.80 -0.08 9.14
C GLN A 107 10.14 -1.30 8.28
#